data_AF-A0A2H1W7Y7-F1
#
_entry.id   AF-A0A2H1W7Y7-F1
#
_cell.length_a   1.000
_cell.length_b   1.000
_cell.length_c   1.000
_cell.angle_alpha   90.00
_cell.angle_beta   90.00
_cell.angle_gamma   90.00
#
_symmetry.space_group_name_H-M   'P 1'
#
loop_
_entity.id
_entity.type
_entity.pdbx_description
1 polymer ?
#
loop_
_entity_poly.entity_id
_entity_poly.type
_entity_poly.pdbx_seq_one_letter_code
_entity_poly.pdbx_strand_id
1 'polypeptide(L)'
;MAANMYRVGDCVYFETSSTSPYQIRRIEELNKTPSGNVEAKVMCFYRRRDLPNPLIQLADKHQSKYPAKSYTQINAEYKLDFDDEPAK
;
A
#
# COMPACT_ATOMS: atom_id res chain seq x y z
N MET A 1 -10.98 17.80 23.31
CA MET A 1 -10.72 17.75 21.85
C MET A 1 -10.18 16.35 21.56
N ALA A 2 -10.93 15.48 20.90
CA ALA A 2 -10.41 14.16 20.52
C ALA A 2 -9.33 14.38 19.44
N ALA A 3 -8.08 14.10 19.77
CA ALA A 3 -6.99 14.16 18.81
C ALA A 3 -7.25 13.11 17.71
N ASN A 4 -7.02 13.47 16.45
CA ASN A 4 -7.05 12.51 15.36
C ASN A 4 -6.00 11.42 15.66
N MET A 5 -6.47 10.19 15.87
CA MET A 5 -5.68 9.05 16.33
C MET A 5 -4.71 8.51 15.28
N TYR A 6 -4.87 8.93 14.02
CA TYR A 6 -4.06 8.50 12.88
C TYR A 6 -3.52 9.71 12.11
N ARG A 7 -2.34 9.54 11.52
CA ARG A 7 -1.60 10.54 10.74
C ARG A 7 -1.16 9.98 9.40
N VAL A 8 -0.88 10.87 8.46
CA VAL A 8 -0.23 10.51 7.19
C VAL A 8 1.13 9.89 7.51
N GLY A 9 1.43 8.77 6.86
CA GLY A 9 2.62 7.97 7.09
C GLY A 9 2.42 6.77 8.01
N ASP A 10 1.33 6.73 8.80
CA ASP A 10 1.06 5.62 9.72
C ASP A 10 0.75 4.32 8.97
N CYS A 11 1.29 3.21 9.49
CA CYS A 11 0.91 1.86 9.10
C CYS A 11 -0.22 1.37 9.99
N VAL A 12 -1.37 1.07 9.39
CA VAL A 12 -2.60 0.71 10.09
C VAL A 12 -3.08 -0.68 9.69
N TYR A 13 -3.74 -1.36 10.63
CA TYR A 13 -4.40 -2.65 10.41
C TYR A 13 -5.85 -2.42 9.96
N PHE A 14 -6.19 -2.94 8.79
CA PHE A 14 -7.53 -2.92 8.23
C PHE A 14 -8.20 -4.28 8.40
N GLU A 15 -9.42 -4.24 8.94
CA GLU A 15 -10.32 -5.39 8.96
C GLU A 15 -11.16 -5.40 7.69
N THR A 16 -11.14 -6.51 6.95
CA THR A 16 -12.00 -6.72 5.78
C THR A 16 -13.10 -7.75 6.04
N SER A 17 -12.85 -8.73 6.90
CA SER A 17 -13.86 -9.63 7.45
C SER A 17 -13.39 -10.14 8.81
N SER A 18 -14.33 -10.52 9.67
CA SER A 18 -14.05 -11.04 11.02
C SER A 18 -13.26 -12.35 11.04
N THR A 19 -13.18 -13.03 9.90
CA THR A 19 -12.51 -14.33 9.73
C THR A 19 -11.19 -14.23 8.97
N SER A 20 -10.93 -13.10 8.30
CA SER A 20 -9.70 -12.89 7.55
C SER A 20 -8.67 -12.18 8.41
N PRO A 21 -7.36 -12.50 8.30
CA PRO A 21 -6.39 -11.75 9.07
C PRO A 21 -6.24 -10.33 8.53
N TYR A 22 -5.93 -9.38 9.42
CA TYR A 22 -5.84 -7.96 9.08
C TYR A 22 -4.88 -7.67 7.93
N GLN A 23 -5.26 -6.69 7.11
CA GLN A 23 -4.42 -6.15 6.04
C GLN A 23 -3.63 -4.96 6.57
N ILE A 24 -2.38 -4.82 6.13
CA ILE A 24 -1.56 -3.67 6.51
C ILE A 24 -1.65 -2.64 5.40
N ARG A 25 -1.94 -1.40 5.75
CA ARG A 25 -1.98 -0.28 4.80
C ARG A 25 -1.24 0.92 5.37
N ARG A 26 -0.58 1.69 4.51
CA ARG A 26 0.03 2.97 4.89
C ARG A 26 -0.86 4.11 4.45
N ILE A 27 -1.08 5.07 5.34
CA ILE A 27 -1.87 6.26 5.04
C ILE A 27 -1.01 7.23 4.21
N GLU A 28 -1.45 7.52 2.98
CA GLU A 28 -0.78 8.49 2.10
C GLU A 28 -1.47 9.86 2.18
N GLU A 29 -2.80 9.88 2.30
CA GLU A 29 -3.57 11.12 2.45
C GLU A 29 -4.76 10.90 3.41
N LEU A 30 -5.10 11.91 4.20
CA LEU A 30 -6.27 11.94 5.07
C LEU A 30 -7.11 13.17 4.80
N ASN A 31 -8.37 12.96 4.43
CA ASN A 31 -9.32 14.01 4.17
C ASN A 31 -10.47 13.91 5.17
N LYS A 32 -10.81 15.04 5.80
CA LYS A 32 -11.99 15.12 6.66
C LYS A 32 -13.08 15.87 5.91
N THR A 33 -14.20 15.21 5.67
CA THR A 33 -15.33 15.82 4.98
C THR A 33 -16.03 16.83 5.90
N PRO A 34 -16.72 17.84 5.36
CA PRO A 34 -17.50 18.80 6.17
C PRO A 34 -18.56 18.13 7.04
N SER A 35 -19.09 16.99 6.59
CA SER A 35 -20.04 16.15 7.33
C SER A 35 -19.40 15.43 8.53
N GLY A 36 -18.08 15.50 8.68
CA GLY A 36 -17.32 14.90 9.78
C GLY A 36 -16.75 13.51 9.51
N ASN A 37 -17.00 12.93 8.34
CA ASN A 37 -16.41 11.65 7.95
C ASN A 37 -14.92 11.81 7.66
N VAL A 38 -14.14 10.75 7.84
CA VAL A 38 -12.72 10.72 7.52
C VAL A 38 -12.50 9.71 6.39
N GLU A 39 -11.91 10.18 5.31
CA GLU A 39 -11.53 9.39 4.15
C GLU A 39 -10.00 9.29 4.10
N ALA A 40 -9.49 8.10 3.82
CA ALA A 40 -8.06 7.84 3.75
C ALA A 40 -7.70 7.27 2.38
N LYS A 41 -6.74 7.91 1.70
CA LYS A 41 -6.04 7.30 0.58
C LYS A 41 -4.88 6.50 1.16
N VAL A 42 -4.81 5.24 0.79
CA VAL A 42 -3.89 4.30 1.41
C VAL A 42 -3.13 3.50 0.37
N MET A 43 -1.88 3.23 0.69
CA MET A 43 -1.06 2.25 0.00
C MET A 43 -1.25 0.88 0.66
N CYS A 44 -1.53 -0.14 -0.14
CA CYS A 44 -1.80 -1.49 0.36
C CYS A 44 -0.54 -2.35 0.35
N PHE A 45 -0.29 -3.06 1.46
CA PHE A 45 0.68 -4.13 1.53
C PHE A 45 -0.03 -5.47 1.47
N TYR A 46 0.31 -6.26 0.46
CA TYR A 46 -0.24 -7.59 0.29
C TYR A 46 0.75 -8.64 0.77
N ARG A 47 0.22 -9.68 1.41
CA ARG A 47 1.00 -10.91 1.60
C ARG A 47 0.99 -11.64 0.26
N ARG A 48 2.07 -12.37 -0.01
CA ARG A 48 2.21 -13.19 -1.22
C ARG A 48 0.98 -14.07 -1.52
N ARG A 49 0.39 -14.68 -0.48
CA ARG A 49 -0.79 -15.55 -0.60
C ARG A 49 -2.09 -14.83 -0.93
N ASP A 50 -2.16 -13.52 -0.66
CA ASP A 50 -3.35 -12.71 -0.95
C ASP A 50 -3.33 -12.18 -2.39
N LEU A 51 -2.25 -12.46 -3.14
CA LEU A 51 -2.11 -11.99 -4.51
C LEU A 51 -2.65 -12.99 -5.53
N PRO A 52 -3.31 -12.50 -6.59
CA PRO A 52 -3.62 -13.30 -7.76
C PRO A 52 -2.35 -13.96 -8.33
N ASN A 53 -2.44 -15.22 -8.73
CA ASN A 53 -1.32 -16.00 -9.28
C ASN A 53 -0.48 -15.26 -10.35
N PRO A 54 -1.06 -14.49 -11.31
CA PRO A 54 -0.27 -13.73 -12.26
C PRO A 54 0.61 -12.65 -11.62
N LEU A 55 0.16 -12.04 -10.52
CA LEU A 55 0.88 -10.98 -9.81
C LEU A 55 1.95 -11.53 -8.87
N ILE A 56 1.85 -12.79 -8.43
CA ILE A 56 2.88 -13.43 -7.61
C ILE A 56 4.21 -13.47 -8.35
N GLN A 57 4.22 -13.85 -9.63
CA GLN A 57 5.46 -13.90 -10.42
C GLN A 57 6.12 -12.52 -10.58
N LEU A 58 5.30 -11.48 -10.75
CA LEU A 58 5.79 -10.10 -10.83
C LEU A 58 6.36 -9.62 -9.50
N ALA A 59 5.67 -9.92 -8.40
CA ALA A 59 6.12 -9.60 -7.04
C ALA A 59 7.47 -10.26 -6.73
N ASP A 60 7.66 -11.53 -7.12
CA ASP A 60 8.91 -12.27 -6.94
C ASP A 60 10.08 -11.63 -7.67
N LYS A 61 9.87 -11.28 -8.94
CA LYS A 61 10.87 -10.58 -9.75
C LYS A 61 11.25 -9.24 -9.12
N HIS A 62 10.26 -8.49 -8.63
CA HIS A 62 10.51 -7.21 -7.97
C HIS A 62 11.28 -7.36 -6.65
N GLN A 63 10.94 -8.36 -5.83
CA GLN A 63 11.65 -8.66 -4.58
C GLN A 63 13.11 -9.06 -4.85
N SER A 64 13.37 -9.83 -5.91
CA SER A 64 14.74 -10.15 -6.34
C SER A 64 15.52 -8.92 -6.82
N LYS A 65 14.86 -7.93 -7.45
CA LYS A 65 15.50 -6.71 -7.96
C LYS A 65 15.79 -5.70 -6.85
N TYR A 66 14.96 -5.67 -5.80
CA TYR A 66 15.09 -4.72 -4.69
C TYR A 66 14.96 -5.42 -3.31
N PRO A 67 15.94 -6.24 -2.91
CA PRO A 67 15.87 -7.02 -1.66
C PRO A 67 15.82 -6.16 -0.39
N ALA A 68 16.21 -4.88 -0.49
CA ALA A 68 16.18 -3.92 0.62
C ALA A 68 14.78 -3.36 0.93
N LYS A 69 13.77 -3.59 0.08
CA LYS A 69 12.39 -3.18 0.36
C LYS A 69 11.64 -4.35 0.99
N SER A 70 11.23 -4.20 2.24
CA SER A 70 10.49 -5.22 3.01
C SER A 70 9.04 -5.41 2.57
N TYR A 71 8.59 -4.74 1.50
CA TYR A 71 7.22 -4.74 1.03
C TYR A 71 7.13 -4.65 -0.50
N THR A 72 6.13 -5.32 -1.08
CA THR A 72 5.75 -5.20 -2.49
C THR A 72 4.62 -4.19 -2.62
N GLN A 73 4.92 -2.99 -3.13
CA GLN A 73 3.92 -2.01 -3.54
C GLN A 73 3.31 -2.45 -4.86
N ILE A 74 1.98 -2.55 -4.89
CA ILE A 74 1.22 -2.90 -6.09
C ILE A 74 0.21 -1.77 -6.22
N ASN A 75 0.67 -0.67 -6.78
CA ASN A 75 -0.20 0.47 -7.04
C ASN A 75 -1.13 0.08 -8.19
N ALA A 76 -2.44 0.20 -7.99
CA ALA A 76 -3.46 -0.03 -9.03
C ALA A 76 -3.32 0.96 -10.21
N GLU A 77 -2.56 2.04 -10.02
CA GLU A 77 -2.08 2.90 -11.09
C GLU A 77 -0.58 2.64 -11.27
N TYR A 78 -0.24 1.83 -12.28
CA TYR A 78 1.14 1.66 -12.73
C TYR A 78 1.64 2.98 -13.32
N LYS A 79 2.16 3.88 -12.47
CA LYS A 79 3.26 4.75 -12.91
C LYS A 79 4.53 3.92 -12.73
N LEU A 80 4.84 3.14 -13.77
CA LEU A 80 6.20 2.63 -13.94
C LEU A 80 7.07 3.87 -14.07
N ASP A 81 7.80 4.23 -13.03
CA ASP A 81 8.96 5.09 -13.20
C ASP A 81 9.91 4.29 -14.10
N PHE A 82 9.82 4.51 -15.41
CA PHE A 82 10.86 4.15 -16.35
C PHE A 82 12.07 4.94 -15.88
N ASP A 83 13.02 4.27 -15.24
CA ASP A 83 14.33 4.84 -14.94
C ASP A 83 14.84 5.51 -16.22
N ASP A 84 15.06 6.83 -16.14
CA ASP A 84 15.71 7.66 -17.15
C ASP A 84 16.91 6.89 -17.73
N GLU A 85 16.85 6.55 -19.02
CA GLU A 85 17.98 5.96 -19.72
C GLU A 85 19.14 6.96 -19.61
N PRO A 86 20.33 6.58 -19.09
CA PRO A 86 21.42 7.54 -18.98
C PRO A 86 21.79 7.99 -20.40
N ALA A 87 21.55 9.27 -20.69
CA ALA A 87 21.96 9.91 -21.93
C ALA A 87 23.45 9.63 -22.15
N LYS A 88 23.71 9.04 -23.32
CA LYS A 88 25.04 8.63 -23.80
C LYS A 88 25.98 9.81 -23.97
#